data_AF-A0A8S4MY21-F1
#
_entry.id   AF-A0A8S4MY21-F1
#
_cell.length_a   1.000
_cell.length_b   1.000
_cell.length_c   1.000
_cell.angle_alpha   90.00
_cell.angle_beta   90.00
_cell.angle_gamma   90.00
#
_symmetry.space_group_name_H-M   'P 1'
#
loop_
_entity.id
_entity.type
_entity.pdbx_description
1 polymer ?
#
loop_
_entity_poly.entity_id
_entity_poly.type
_entity_poly.pdbx_seq_one_letter_code
_entity_poly.pdbx_strand_id
1 'polypeptide(L)'
;VKQGSALPEFKDVFVLYCGLNPGITVRDLCARHNPHTLRVDERKLIQFGLIKGFIRRMHKYPIKLPHGAGSQRLRHLYKWFDGRHCYDEICCEEGMSYQELDDKIENDPSLIVLWK
;
A
#
# COMPACT_ATOMS: atom_id res chain seq x y z
N VAL A 1 -0.56 21.91 -24.53
CA VAL A 1 0.41 21.19 -25.37
C VAL A 1 1.40 20.48 -24.46
N LYS A 2 1.22 19.18 -24.20
CA LYS A 2 2.19 18.42 -23.37
C LYS A 2 3.45 18.27 -24.21
N GLN A 3 4.55 18.88 -23.77
CA GLN A 3 5.86 18.76 -24.41
C GLN A 3 6.18 17.28 -24.62
N GLY A 4 6.51 16.93 -25.86
CA GLY A 4 6.97 15.60 -26.23
C GLY A 4 8.31 15.32 -25.56
N SER A 5 8.27 14.87 -24.31
CA SER A 5 9.43 14.28 -23.66
C SER A 5 9.79 13.01 -24.44
N ALA A 6 11.02 12.93 -24.92
CA ALA A 6 11.57 11.73 -25.54
C ALA A 6 11.23 10.48 -24.70
N LEU A 7 10.90 9.39 -25.39
CA LEU A 7 10.41 8.16 -24.75
C LEU A 7 11.44 7.63 -23.74
N PRO A 8 11.01 7.11 -22.58
CA PRO A 8 11.90 6.42 -21.66
C PRO A 8 12.48 5.17 -22.32
N GLU A 9 13.73 4.84 -22.01
CA GLU A 9 14.32 3.60 -22.49
C GLU A 9 13.81 2.41 -21.66
N PHE A 10 13.79 1.22 -22.27
CA PHE A 10 13.41 -0.02 -21.59
C PHE A 10 14.24 -0.24 -20.31
N LYS A 11 15.54 0.06 -20.36
CA LYS A 11 16.44 -0.11 -19.21
C LYS A 11 15.98 0.70 -18.00
N ASP A 12 15.49 1.91 -18.22
CA ASP A 12 15.10 2.83 -17.15
C ASP A 12 13.81 2.36 -16.49
N VAL A 13 12.86 1.93 -17.30
CA VAL A 13 11.61 1.30 -16.85
C VAL A 13 11.90 0.01 -16.07
N PHE A 14 12.82 -0.81 -16.56
CA PHE A 14 13.19 -2.07 -15.93
C PHE A 14 13.85 -1.86 -14.57
N VAL A 15 14.80 -0.92 -14.47
CA VAL A 15 15.45 -0.54 -13.20
C VAL A 15 14.41 -0.07 -12.18
N LEU A 16 13.42 0.73 -12.59
CA LEU A 16 12.36 1.18 -11.69
C LEU A 16 11.51 0.02 -11.17
N TYR A 17 11.18 -0.96 -12.00
CA TYR A 17 10.49 -2.17 -11.52
C TYR A 17 11.35 -3.02 -10.59
N CYS A 18 12.65 -3.17 -10.87
CA CYS A 18 13.57 -3.87 -9.97
C CYS A 18 13.73 -3.17 -8.61
N GLY A 19 13.50 -1.85 -8.56
CA GLY A 19 13.48 -1.09 -7.31
C GLY A 19 12.25 -1.36 -6.44
N LEU A 20 11.14 -1.84 -7.04
CA LEU A 20 9.90 -2.16 -6.34
C LEU A 20 10.00 -3.56 -5.69
N ASN A 21 10.36 -3.57 -4.42
CA ASN A 21 10.38 -4.78 -3.59
C ASN A 21 9.27 -4.73 -2.54
N PRO A 22 8.86 -5.87 -1.95
CA PRO A 22 7.94 -5.87 -0.82
C PRO A 22 8.43 -4.93 0.29
N GLY A 23 7.55 -4.04 0.76
CA GLY A 23 7.88 -3.03 1.77
C GLY A 23 8.43 -1.71 1.22
N ILE A 24 8.72 -1.59 -0.08
CA ILE A 24 9.07 -0.32 -0.72
C ILE A 24 7.80 0.33 -1.26
N THR A 25 7.52 1.56 -0.81
CA THR A 25 6.39 2.32 -1.34
C THR A 25 6.75 3.01 -2.67
N VAL A 26 5.73 3.40 -3.45
CA VAL A 26 5.94 4.22 -4.66
C VAL A 26 6.65 5.54 -4.31
N ARG A 27 6.39 6.09 -3.11
CA ARG A 27 7.08 7.28 -2.61
C ARG A 27 8.58 7.01 -2.46
N ASP A 28 8.95 5.89 -1.85
CA ASP A 28 10.35 5.50 -1.66
C ASP A 28 11.05 5.26 -3.01
N LEU A 29 10.37 4.61 -3.95
CA LEU A 29 10.87 4.45 -5.32
C LEU A 29 11.17 5.80 -5.97
N CYS A 30 10.21 6.74 -5.87
CA CYS A 30 10.35 8.07 -6.46
C CYS A 30 11.49 8.86 -5.83
N ALA A 31 11.65 8.77 -4.51
CA ALA A 31 12.72 9.44 -3.78
C ALA A 31 14.12 8.91 -4.18
N ARG A 32 14.25 7.60 -4.44
CA ARG A 32 15.53 6.97 -4.78
C ARG A 32 15.94 7.15 -6.23
N HIS A 33 15.00 6.97 -7.16
CA HIS A 33 15.31 6.91 -8.60
C HIS A 33 14.89 8.14 -9.39
N ASN A 34 14.06 9.02 -8.82
CA ASN A 34 13.48 10.20 -9.45
C ASN A 34 12.97 9.94 -10.90
N PRO A 35 11.82 9.26 -11.06
CA PRO A 35 11.28 8.85 -12.36
C PRO A 35 11.22 9.96 -13.42
N HIS A 36 11.05 11.22 -12.99
CA HIS A 36 11.04 12.38 -13.88
C HIS A 36 12.37 12.58 -14.63
N THR A 37 13.52 12.29 -14.02
CA THR A 37 14.83 12.39 -14.70
C THR A 37 14.99 11.32 -15.78
N LEU A 38 14.31 10.18 -15.58
CA LEU A 38 14.25 9.05 -16.51
C LEU A 38 13.14 9.19 -17.56
N ARG A 39 12.40 10.31 -17.55
CA ARG A 39 11.25 10.57 -18.45
C ARG A 39 10.13 9.54 -18.28
N VAL A 40 10.07 8.89 -17.12
CA VAL A 40 9.03 7.95 -16.74
C VAL A 40 8.00 8.68 -15.89
N ASP A 41 6.73 8.58 -16.29
CA ASP A 41 5.60 8.99 -15.48
C ASP A 41 5.31 7.86 -14.47
N GLU A 42 5.52 8.14 -13.20
CA GLU A 42 5.39 7.17 -12.12
C GLU A 42 3.97 6.59 -12.03
N ARG A 43 2.93 7.40 -12.32
CA ARG A 43 1.54 6.92 -12.29
C ARG A 43 1.30 5.93 -13.41
N LYS A 44 1.78 6.24 -14.63
CA LYS A 44 1.65 5.34 -15.77
C LYS A 44 2.47 4.07 -15.60
N LEU A 45 3.67 4.17 -15.02
CA LEU A 45 4.51 3.02 -14.69
C LEU A 45 3.76 2.07 -13.75
N ILE A 46 3.27 2.58 -12.62
CA ILE A 46 2.57 1.75 -11.63
C ILE A 46 1.28 1.17 -12.21
N GLN A 47 0.47 1.96 -12.91
CA GLN A 47 -0.76 1.48 -13.55
C GLN A 47 -0.48 0.36 -14.56
N PHE A 48 0.50 0.57 -15.45
CA PHE A 48 0.86 -0.43 -16.45
C PHE A 48 1.38 -1.71 -15.79
N GLY A 49 2.26 -1.57 -14.79
CA GLY A 49 2.82 -2.70 -14.05
C GLY A 49 1.76 -3.52 -13.32
N LEU A 50 0.75 -2.87 -12.73
CA LEU A 50 -0.39 -3.54 -12.11
C LEU A 50 -1.25 -4.27 -13.14
N ILE A 51 -1.60 -3.62 -14.26
CA ILE A 51 -2.42 -4.20 -15.33
C ILE A 51 -1.72 -5.40 -15.98
N LYS A 52 -0.40 -5.32 -16.18
CA LYS A 52 0.41 -6.39 -16.77
C LYS A 52 0.86 -7.45 -15.78
N GLY A 53 0.62 -7.26 -14.48
CA GLY A 53 1.01 -8.22 -13.44
C GLY A 53 2.51 -8.26 -13.14
N PHE A 54 3.27 -7.24 -13.53
CA PHE A 54 4.70 -7.11 -13.17
C PHE A 54 4.88 -6.77 -11.69
N ILE A 55 3.90 -6.07 -11.13
CA ILE A 55 3.83 -5.74 -9.70
C ILE A 55 2.41 -5.99 -9.20
N ARG A 56 2.26 -6.14 -7.89
CA ARG A 56 0.98 -6.28 -7.21
C ARG A 56 0.90 -5.29 -6.05
N ARG A 57 -0.29 -4.75 -5.78
CA ARG A 57 -0.53 -3.92 -4.61
C ARG A 57 -0.62 -4.83 -3.39
N MET A 58 0.11 -4.49 -2.32
CA MET A 58 -0.03 -5.15 -1.02
C MET A 58 -1.04 -4.37 -0.18
N HIS A 59 -1.96 -5.09 0.45
CA HIS A 59 -2.97 -4.54 1.33
C HIS A 59 -2.72 -5.02 2.78
N LYS A 60 -3.07 -4.16 3.74
CA LYS A 60 -3.02 -4.47 5.17
C LYS A 60 -4.32 -5.16 5.59
N TYR A 61 -4.21 -6.27 6.32
CA TYR A 61 -5.33 -7.07 6.85
C TYR A 61 -5.18 -7.25 8.36
N PRO A 62 -5.95 -6.52 9.19
CA PRO A 62 -5.86 -6.63 10.63
C PRO A 62 -6.43 -7.96 11.13
N ILE A 63 -5.79 -8.52 12.14
CA ILE A 63 -6.21 -9.73 12.84
C ILE A 63 -6.16 -9.47 14.33
N LYS A 64 -7.26 -9.78 15.01
CA LYS A 64 -7.30 -9.84 16.46
C LYS A 64 -6.78 -11.20 16.95
N LEU A 65 -5.81 -11.16 17.85
CA LEU A 65 -5.28 -12.36 18.50
C LEU A 65 -6.29 -12.89 19.54
N PRO A 66 -6.51 -14.22 19.60
CA PRO A 66 -7.51 -14.82 20.48
C PRO A 66 -7.23 -14.63 21.97
N HIS A 67 -5.96 -14.47 22.36
CA HIS A 67 -5.54 -14.36 23.77
C HIS A 67 -5.21 -12.92 24.21
N GLY A 68 -5.39 -11.93 23.33
CA GLY A 68 -5.11 -10.54 23.65
C GLY A 68 -6.30 -9.88 24.36
N ALA A 69 -6.05 -9.19 25.47
CA ALA A 69 -7.03 -8.34 26.11
C ALA A 69 -7.35 -7.15 25.19
N GLY A 70 -8.33 -7.34 24.31
CA GLY A 70 -8.68 -6.34 23.31
C GLY A 70 -9.14 -5.02 23.94
N SER A 71 -8.69 -3.91 23.36
CA SER A 71 -9.22 -2.58 23.64
C SER A 71 -10.74 -2.50 23.52
N GLN A 72 -11.39 -2.07 24.60
CA GLN A 72 -12.85 -1.85 24.61
C GLN A 72 -13.30 -0.79 23.60
N ARG A 73 -12.38 0.09 23.16
CA ARG A 73 -12.62 1.14 22.17
C ARG A 73 -12.79 0.59 20.75
N LEU A 74 -12.17 -0.54 20.45
CA LEU A 74 -12.19 -1.17 19.12
C LEU A 74 -13.23 -2.29 19.00
N ARG A 75 -14.08 -2.48 20.02
CA ARG A 75 -15.09 -3.56 20.02
C ARG A 75 -15.97 -3.60 18.78
N HIS A 76 -16.41 -2.44 18.28
CA HIS A 76 -17.24 -2.34 17.09
C HIS A 76 -16.48 -2.72 15.79
N LEU A 77 -15.16 -2.64 15.81
CA LEU A 77 -14.29 -2.95 14.66
C LEU A 77 -13.79 -4.40 14.65
N TYR A 78 -13.89 -5.13 15.77
CA TYR A 78 -13.40 -6.51 15.85
C TYR A 78 -14.07 -7.48 14.89
N LYS A 79 -15.28 -7.17 14.41
CA LYS A 79 -15.93 -7.92 13.33
C LYS A 79 -15.11 -7.91 12.03
N TRP A 80 -14.33 -6.84 11.79
CA TRP A 80 -13.49 -6.67 10.61
C TRP A 80 -12.07 -7.22 10.79
N PHE A 81 -11.63 -7.45 12.02
CA PHE A 81 -10.24 -7.85 12.32
C PHE A 81 -10.07 -9.37 12.31
N ASP A 82 -10.52 -9.99 11.21
CA ASP A 82 -10.49 -11.43 10.97
C ASP A 82 -9.43 -11.84 9.93
N GLY A 83 -8.68 -10.88 9.40
CA GLY A 83 -7.66 -11.10 8.38
C GLY A 83 -8.21 -11.34 6.96
N ARG A 84 -9.52 -11.11 6.76
CA ARG A 84 -10.20 -11.21 5.46
C ARG A 84 -10.55 -9.84 4.90
N HIS A 85 -10.81 -8.86 5.76
CA HIS A 85 -11.13 -7.50 5.35
C HIS A 85 -9.85 -6.66 5.31
N CYS A 86 -9.65 -5.96 4.19
CA CYS A 86 -8.48 -5.09 4.04
C CYS A 86 -8.74 -3.70 4.61
N TYR A 87 -7.69 -2.92 4.86
CA TYR A 87 -7.83 -1.54 5.33
C TYR A 87 -8.73 -0.68 4.42
N ASP A 88 -8.63 -0.83 3.10
CA ASP A 88 -9.44 -0.05 2.15
C ASP A 88 -10.95 -0.29 2.38
N GLU A 89 -11.36 -1.54 2.61
CA GLU A 89 -12.74 -1.94 2.89
C GLU A 89 -13.22 -1.39 4.25
N ILE A 90 -12.41 -1.56 5.29
CA ILE A 90 -12.73 -1.10 6.64
C ILE A 90 -12.88 0.43 6.69
N CYS A 91 -11.99 1.16 6.02
CA CYS A 91 -12.07 2.63 5.93
C CYS A 91 -13.33 3.10 5.21
N CYS A 92 -13.73 2.38 4.15
CA CYS A 92 -14.94 2.69 3.38
C CYS A 92 -16.21 2.50 4.21
N GLU A 93 -16.30 1.39 4.94
CA GLU A 93 -17.48 1.05 5.74
C GLU A 93 -17.60 1.85 7.05
N GLU A 94 -16.48 2.10 7.73
CA GLU A 94 -16.50 2.75 9.04
C GLU A 94 -16.26 4.28 8.95
N GLY A 95 -16.03 4.81 7.75
CA GLY A 95 -15.86 6.24 7.50
C GLY A 95 -14.60 6.85 8.12
N MET A 96 -13.58 6.03 8.38
CA MET A 96 -12.30 6.45 8.96
C MET A 96 -11.23 6.62 7.89
N SER A 97 -10.25 7.49 8.15
CA SER A 97 -9.05 7.57 7.31
C SER A 97 -8.10 6.39 7.54
N TYR A 98 -7.26 6.13 6.55
CA TYR A 98 -6.23 5.09 6.64
C TYR A 98 -5.29 5.30 7.83
N GLN A 99 -4.93 6.55 8.12
CA GLN A 99 -4.04 6.89 9.23
C GLN A 99 -4.70 6.63 10.58
N GLU A 100 -5.95 7.06 10.76
CA GLU A 100 -6.68 6.82 12.01
C GLU A 100 -6.87 5.33 12.31
N LEU A 101 -7.10 4.52 11.27
CA LEU A 101 -7.19 3.07 11.42
C LEU A 101 -5.84 2.45 11.80
N ASP A 102 -4.76 2.89 11.15
CA ASP A 102 -3.39 2.43 11.45
C ASP A 102 -2.99 2.75 12.88
N ASP A 103 -3.17 4.00 13.31
CA ASP A 103 -2.87 4.45 14.67
C ASP A 103 -3.64 3.63 15.71
N LYS A 104 -4.93 3.36 15.46
CA LYS A 104 -5.76 2.55 16.37
C LYS A 104 -5.24 1.11 16.51
N ILE A 105 -4.75 0.54 15.41
CA ILE A 105 -4.27 -0.85 15.38
C ILE A 105 -2.87 -0.95 16.01
N GLU A 106 -1.96 -0.03 15.69
CA GLU A 106 -0.60 -0.03 16.24
C GLU A 106 -0.57 0.18 17.77
N ASN A 107 -1.56 0.90 18.31
CA ASN A 107 -1.70 1.10 19.76
C ASN A 107 -2.28 -0.10 20.52
N ASP A 108 -2.80 -1.13 19.84
CA ASP A 108 -3.38 -2.32 20.50
C ASP A 108 -2.48 -3.56 20.31
N PRO A 109 -1.80 -4.04 21.37
CA PRO A 109 -0.89 -5.18 21.28
C PRO A 109 -1.61 -6.52 20.98
N SER A 110 -2.95 -6.55 21.07
CA SER A 110 -3.75 -7.71 20.68
C SER A 110 -4.01 -7.80 19.18
N LEU A 111 -3.59 -6.79 18.41
CA LEU A 111 -3.81 -6.74 16.97
C LEU A 111 -2.50 -6.92 16.21
N ILE A 112 -2.58 -7.68 15.12
CA ILE A 112 -1.49 -7.83 14.17
C ILE A 112 -2.00 -7.49 12.76
N VAL A 113 -1.10 -7.08 11.88
CA VAL A 113 -1.43 -6.78 10.48
C VAL A 113 -0.71 -7.77 9.57
N LEU A 114 -1.49 -8.51 8.78
CA LEU A 114 -0.95 -9.29 7.67
C LEU A 114 -0.89 -8.44 6.41
N TRP A 115 0.17 -8.64 5.64
CA TRP A 115 0.33 -8.01 4.33
C TRP A 115 0.04 -9.06 3.25
N LYS A 116 -1.06 -8.88 2.52
CA LYS A 116 -1.43 -9.76 1.41
C LYS A 116 -1.53 -8.98 0.11
#